data_AF-A0AAI8BHR3-F1
#
_entry.id   AF-A0AAI8BHR3-F1
#
_cell.length_a   1.000
_cell.length_b   1.000
_cell.length_c   1.000
_cell.angle_alpha   90.00
_cell.angle_beta   90.00
_cell.angle_gamma   90.00
#
_symmetry.space_group_name_H-M   'P 1'
#
loop_
_entity.id
_entity.type
_entity.pdbx_description
1 polymer ?
#
loop_
_entity_poly.entity_id
_entity_poly.type
_entity_poly.pdbx_seq_one_letter_code
_entity_poly.pdbx_strand_id
1 'polypeptide(L)' 'MRKADWQLYTFGNTYHAFTNPNADHEFGTVFNKLSNKRAWKLAEDFLRETFISSY' A
#
# COMPACT_ATOMS: atom_id res chain seq x y z
N MET A 1 -10.41 -12.15 22.42
CA MET A 1 -10.23 -11.90 20.97
C MET A 1 -9.72 -10.48 20.81
N ARG A 2 -8.64 -10.24 20.06
CA ARG A 2 -8.14 -8.86 19.83
C ARG A 2 -9.08 -8.16 18.85
N LYS A 3 -9.49 -6.93 19.18
CA LYS A 3 -10.29 -6.07 18.30
C LYS A 3 -9.33 -5.18 17.52
N ALA A 4 -8.97 -5.60 16.31
CA ALA A 4 -8.21 -4.79 15.38
C ALA A 4 -9.17 -4.31 14.28
N ASP A 5 -9.10 -3.02 13.97
CA ASP A 5 -9.70 -2.48 12.75
C ASP A 5 -8.75 -2.80 11.58
N TRP A 6 -9.27 -3.41 10.52
CA TRP A 6 -8.48 -3.91 9.41
C TRP A 6 -9.15 -3.60 8.08
N GLN A 7 -8.30 -3.26 7.10
CA GLN A 7 -8.69 -2.99 5.73
C GLN A 7 -7.75 -3.76 4.79
N LEU A 8 -8.26 -4.27 3.67
CA LEU A 8 -7.48 -4.97 2.66
C LEU A 8 -7.71 -4.34 1.28
N TYR A 9 -6.63 -3.95 0.62
CA TYR A 9 -6.65 -3.40 -0.74
C TYR A 9 -5.84 -4.28 -1.69
N THR A 10 -6.46 -4.64 -2.82
CA THR A 10 -5.82 -5.45 -3.87
C THR A 10 -5.62 -4.62 -5.13
N PHE A 11 -4.44 -4.71 -5.74
CA PHE A 11 -4.12 -4.02 -7.00
C PHE A 11 -3.86 -5.04 -8.10
N GLY A 12 -4.62 -4.96 -9.21
CA GLY A 12 -4.35 -5.76 -10.41
C GLY A 12 -2.99 -5.42 -11.03
N ASN A 13 -2.36 -6.39 -11.69
CA ASN A 13 -1.05 -6.24 -12.36
C ASN A 13 0.02 -5.63 -11.44
N THR A 14 0.01 -6.02 -10.16
CA THR A 14 0.92 -5.52 -9.14
C THR A 14 1.61 -6.71 -8.49
N TYR A 15 2.94 -6.68 -8.45
CA TYR A 15 3.76 -7.79 -8.01
C TYR A 15 4.56 -7.40 -6.76
N HIS A 16 5.45 -8.28 -6.31
CA HIS A 16 6.32 -8.00 -5.19
C HIS A 16 7.19 -6.75 -5.44
N ALA A 17 7.48 -6.01 -4.37
CA ALA A 17 8.25 -4.75 -4.38
C ALA A 17 7.73 -3.66 -5.33
N PHE A 18 6.41 -3.59 -5.58
CA PHE A 18 5.83 -2.59 -6.49
C PHE A 18 6.03 -1.12 -6.10
N THR A 19 6.46 -0.86 -4.88
CA THR A 19 6.79 0.48 -4.36
C THR A 19 8.24 0.89 -4.59
N ASN A 20 9.13 -0.06 -4.94
CA ASN A 20 10.56 0.20 -5.14
C ASN A 20 10.84 0.52 -6.62
N PRO A 21 11.27 1.75 -6.97
CA PRO A 21 11.62 2.10 -8.35
C PRO A 21 12.80 1.30 -8.92
N ASN A 22 13.64 0.72 -8.06
CA ASN A 22 14.79 -0.11 -8.43
C ASN A 22 14.45 -1.61 -8.40
N ALA A 23 13.17 -1.96 -8.57
CA ALA A 23 12.76 -3.36 -8.63
C ALA A 23 13.41 -4.07 -9.83
N ASP A 24 13.84 -5.30 -9.60
CA ASP A 24 14.46 -6.16 -10.59
C ASP A 24 13.49 -7.27 -11.03
N HIS A 25 13.16 -7.26 -12.32
CA HIS A 25 12.30 -8.24 -12.95
C HIS A 25 12.87 -9.66 -12.84
N GLU A 26 14.19 -9.83 -12.95
CA GLU A 26 14.85 -11.15 -12.87
C GLU A 26 14.70 -11.76 -11.48
N PHE A 27 14.52 -10.94 -10.45
CA PHE A 27 14.23 -11.38 -9.09
C PHE A 27 12.72 -11.48 -8.78
N GLY A 28 11.86 -11.38 -9.80
CA GLY A 28 10.41 -11.47 -9.65
C GLY A 28 9.76 -10.25 -8.99
N THR A 29 10.44 -9.11 -9.00
CA THR A 29 9.92 -7.84 -8.47
C THR A 29 9.63 -6.87 -9.59
N VAL A 30 8.55 -6.08 -9.47
CA VAL A 30 8.11 -5.19 -10.55
C VAL A 30 7.62 -3.88 -9.98
N PHE A 31 8.32 -2.77 -10.26
CA PHE A 31 7.84 -1.45 -9.90
C PHE A 31 6.53 -1.14 -10.64
N ASN A 32 5.51 -0.70 -9.90
CA ASN A 32 4.26 -0.23 -10.49
C ASN A 32 3.91 1.15 -9.93
N LYS A 33 4.15 2.18 -10.75
CA LYS A 33 3.94 3.59 -10.38
C LYS A 33 2.51 3.89 -9.90
N LEU A 34 1.50 3.29 -10.53
CA LEU A 34 0.10 3.55 -10.19
C LEU A 34 -0.27 2.90 -8.86
N SER A 35 0.12 1.64 -8.66
CA SER A 35 -0.13 0.92 -7.41
C SER A 35 0.63 1.53 -6.25
N ASN A 36 1.89 1.96 -6.46
CA ASN A 36 2.66 2.69 -5.45
C ASN A 36 1.94 3.96 -4.99
N LYS A 37 1.52 4.80 -5.95
CA LYS A 37 0.79 6.05 -5.63
C LYS A 37 -0.49 5.78 -4.84
N ARG A 38 -1.28 4.78 -5.25
CA ARG A 38 -2.55 4.42 -4.59
C ARG A 38 -2.30 3.86 -3.19
N ALA A 39 -1.37 2.94 -3.04
CA ALA A 39 -1.01 2.35 -1.75
C ALA A 39 -0.52 3.40 -0.76
N TRP A 40 0.30 4.35 -1.23
CA TRP A 40 0.79 5.44 -0.38
C TRP A 40 -0.35 6.33 0.14
N LYS A 41 -1.25 6.75 -0.76
CA LYS A 41 -2.40 7.57 -0.37
C LYS A 41 -3.30 6.86 0.65
N LEU A 42 -3.56 5.56 0.45
CA LEU A 42 -4.36 4.76 1.38
C LEU A 42 -3.69 4.63 2.75
N ALA A 43 -2.37 4.46 2.80
CA ALA A 43 -1.63 4.45 4.05
C ALA A 43 -1.71 5.80 4.78
N GLU A 44 -1.53 6.92 4.07
CA GLU A 44 -1.68 8.26 4.65
C GLU A 44 -3.09 8.51 5.19
N ASP A 45 -4.11 8.07 4.45
CA ASP A 45 -5.51 8.25 4.85
C ASP A 45 -5.85 7.41 6.08
N PHE A 46 -5.42 6.14 6.13
CA PHE A 46 -5.61 5.28 7.29
C PHE A 46 -4.92 5.83 8.55
N LEU A 47 -3.68 6.33 8.42
CA LEU A 47 -2.97 6.95 9.54
C LEU A 47 -3.64 8.25 9.99
N ARG A 48 -4.15 9.07 9.06
CA ARG A 48 -4.88 10.29 9.38
C ARG A 48 -6.18 9.99 10.13
N GLU A 49 -6.95 9.02 9.66
CA GLU A 49 -8.15 8.53 10.34
C GLU A 49 -7.81 8.06 11.76
N THR A 50 -6.74 7.26 11.91
CA THR A 50 -6.39 6.65 13.20
C THR A 50 -5.85 7.65 14.22
N PHE A 51 -5.08 8.66 13.80
CA PHE A 51 -4.31 9.50 14.74
C PHE A 51 -4.72 10.97 14.77
N ILE A 52 -5.43 11.47 13.76
CA ILE A 52 -5.76 12.90 13.64
C ILE A 52 -7.28 13.12 13.78
N SER A 53 -8.09 12.07 13.71
CA SER A 53 -9.54 12.21 13.83
C SER A 53 -9.96 12.66 15.23
N SER A 54 -10.22 13.96 15.35
CA SER A 54 -11.27 14.51 16.22
C SER A 54 -12.51 14.61 15.33
N TYR A 55 -13.60 13.93 15.69
CA TYR A 55 -14.90 14.20 15.09
C TYR A 55 -15.27 15.68 15.21
#